data_AF-A0A1Y2HE46-F1
#
_entry.id   AF-A0A1Y2HE46-F1
#
_cell.length_a   1.000
_cell.length_b   1.000
_cell.length_c   1.000
_cell.angle_alpha   90.00
_cell.angle_beta   90.00
_cell.angle_gamma   90.00
#
_symmetry.space_group_name_H-M   'P 1'
#
loop_
_entity.id
_entity.type
_entity.pdbx_description
1 polymer ?
#
loop_
_entity_poly.entity_id
_entity_poly.type
_entity_poly.pdbx_seq_one_letter_code
_entity_poly.pdbx_strand_id
1 'polypeptide(L)' 'MSSSQVIVVFKQGTPKEAIDQAARDLESQGGKVGHRYEATILGFSATVPDNHFTTLSAHPHLDFIEADGTVSIAAKKFVK' A
#
# COMPACT_ATOMS: atom_id res chain seq x y z
N MET A 1 15.16 13.35 3.33
CA MET A 1 14.57 12.13 3.93
C MET A 1 14.00 11.33 2.77
N SER A 2 14.44 10.08 2.61
CA SER A 2 13.97 9.20 1.55
C SER A 2 12.62 8.59 1.93
N SER A 3 11.75 8.42 0.95
CA SER A 3 10.40 7.87 1.13
C SER A 3 10.12 6.87 0.02
N SER A 4 9.52 5.76 0.40
CA SER A 4 9.12 4.69 -0.50
C SER A 4 7.62 4.76 -0.76
N GLN A 5 7.19 4.56 -2.01
CA GLN A 5 5.79 4.35 -2.33
C GLN A 5 5.48 2.86 -2.22
N VAL A 6 4.35 2.52 -1.61
CA VAL A 6 3.92 1.14 -1.39
C VAL A 6 2.43 0.99 -1.61
N ILE A 7 2.00 -0.24 -1.86
CA ILE A 7 0.62 -0.67 -1.79
C ILE A 7 0.49 -1.62 -0.60
N VAL A 8 -0.35 -1.25 0.37
CA VAL A 8 -0.66 -2.07 1.55
C VAL A 8 -1.96 -2.82 1.26
N VAL A 9 -1.90 -4.15 1.26
CA VAL A 9 -3.04 -5.02 0.97
C VAL A 9 -3.41 -5.81 2.22
N PHE A 10 -4.70 -5.83 2.54
CA PHE A 10 -5.28 -6.55 3.65
C PHE A 10 -6.02 -7.79 3.18
N LYS A 11 -6.12 -8.78 4.07
CA LYS A 11 -6.86 -10.02 3.81
C LYS A 11 -8.33 -9.75 3.50
N GLN A 12 -8.93 -10.61 2.68
CA GLN A 12 -10.37 -10.56 2.42
C GLN A 12 -11.17 -10.67 3.73
N GLY A 13 -12.24 -9.89 3.84
CA GLY A 13 -13.07 -9.84 5.05
C GLY A 13 -12.51 -8.97 6.18
N THR A 14 -11.39 -8.27 5.97
CA THR A 14 -10.89 -7.27 6.93
C THR A 14 -11.92 -6.15 7.10
N PRO A 15 -12.34 -5.82 8.34
CA PRO A 15 -13.26 -4.71 8.58
C PRO A 15 -12.70 -3.39 8.07
N LYS A 16 -13.55 -2.55 7.48
CA LYS A 16 -13.15 -1.24 6.95
C LYS A 16 -12.50 -0.37 8.04
N GLU A 17 -13.00 -0.47 9.25
CA GLU A 17 -12.51 0.26 10.42
C GLU A 17 -11.05 -0.09 10.75
N ALA A 18 -10.65 -1.34 10.55
CA ALA A 18 -9.26 -1.77 10.77
C ALA A 18 -8.32 -1.18 9.71
N ILE A 19 -8.77 -1.13 8.45
CA ILE A 19 -8.02 -0.51 7.35
C ILE A 19 -7.91 1.00 7.56
N ASP A 20 -9.00 1.64 8.00
CA ASP A 20 -9.02 3.07 8.31
C ASP A 20 -8.12 3.42 9.49
N GLN A 21 -8.05 2.55 10.51
CA GLN A 21 -7.13 2.73 11.62
C GLN A 21 -5.68 2.60 11.16
N ALA A 22 -5.34 1.56 10.39
CA ALA A 22 -3.98 1.38 9.86
C ALA A 22 -3.53 2.58 8.99
N ALA A 23 -4.44 3.16 8.22
CA ALA A 23 -4.18 4.37 7.44
C ALA A 23 -3.90 5.59 8.33
N ARG A 24 -4.69 5.79 9.39
CA ARG A 24 -4.46 6.88 10.37
C ARG A 24 -3.15 6.71 11.11
N ASP A 25 -2.83 5.49 11.51
CA ASP A 25 -1.58 5.18 12.21
C ASP A 25 -0.37 5.50 11.32
N LEU A 26 -0.46 5.20 10.02
CA LEU A 26 0.56 5.55 9.04
C LEU A 26 0.72 7.07 8.88
N GLU A 27 -0.39 7.81 8.79
CA GLU A 27 -0.35 9.28 8.71
C GLU A 27 0.25 9.90 9.98
N SER A 28 -0.07 9.36 11.16
CA SER A 28 0.49 9.82 12.43
C SER A 28 2.01 9.62 12.53
N GLN A 29 2.55 8.67 11.77
CA GLN A 29 3.97 8.35 11.68
C GLN A 29 4.69 9.12 10.56
N GLY A 30 4.03 10.11 9.94
CA GLY A 30 4.60 10.93 8.88
C GLY A 30 4.53 10.29 7.48
N GLY A 31 3.80 9.17 7.34
CA GLY A 31 3.41 8.64 6.04
C GLY A 31 2.27 9.46 5.42
N LYS A 32 1.98 9.18 4.14
CA LYS A 32 0.84 9.75 3.43
C LYS A 32 0.06 8.65 2.77
N VAL A 33 -1.25 8.63 2.98
CA VAL A 33 -2.15 7.69 2.29
C VAL A 33 -2.52 8.30 0.94
N GLY A 34 -2.41 7.49 -0.11
CA GLY A 34 -2.82 7.82 -1.47
C GLY A 34 -4.18 7.22 -1.80
N HIS A 35 -4.24 6.48 -2.90
CA HIS A 35 -5.46 5.82 -3.37
C HIS A 35 -5.92 4.71 -2.41
N ARG A 36 -7.25 4.58 -2.25
CA ARG A 36 -7.91 3.58 -1.41
C ARG A 36 -8.58 2.54 -2.29
N TYR A 37 -8.36 1.28 -1.98
CA TYR A 37 -8.96 0.13 -2.63
C TYR A 37 -10.01 -0.47 -1.70
N GLU A 38 -11.28 -0.48 -2.14
CA GLU A 38 -12.42 -0.98 -1.35
C GLU A 38 -13.19 -2.12 -2.03
N ALA A 39 -12.71 -2.57 -3.19
CA ALA A 39 -13.37 -3.59 -4.01
C ALA A 39 -12.67 -4.95 -3.87
N THR A 40 -12.21 -5.52 -4.98
CA THR A 40 -11.51 -6.82 -4.99
C THR A 40 -10.20 -6.81 -4.21
N ILE A 41 -9.58 -5.64 -4.10
CA ILE A 41 -8.40 -5.39 -3.27
C ILE A 41 -8.87 -4.51 -2.11
N LEU A 42 -8.58 -4.94 -0.89
CA LEU A 42 -8.83 -4.17 0.32
C LEU A 42 -7.51 -3.56 0.78
N GLY A 43 -7.39 -2.24 0.75
CA GLY A 43 -6.14 -1.58 1.15
C GLY A 43 -5.96 -0.16 0.64
N PHE A 44 -4.71 0.29 0.60
CA PHE A 44 -4.38 1.63 0.12
C PHE A 44 -2.93 1.72 -0.36
N SER A 45 -2.67 2.62 -1.30
CA SER A 45 -1.31 3.07 -1.60
C SER A 45 -0.84 4.05 -0.54
N ALA A 46 0.43 4.07 -0.19
CA ALA A 46 1.00 5.03 0.73
C ALA A 46 2.42 5.44 0.36
N THR A 47 2.79 6.66 0.72
CA THR A 47 4.19 7.08 0.81
C THR A 47 4.64 6.91 2.25
N VAL A 48 5.65 6.09 2.48
CA VAL A 48 6.17 5.76 3.81
C VAL A 48 7.62 6.25 3.90
N PRO A 49 8.00 7.01 4.94
CA PRO A 49 9.40 7.34 5.16
C PRO A 49 10.17 6.06 5.54
N ASP A 50 11.39 5.88 5.03
CA ASP A 50 12.10 4.58 5.07
C ASP A 50 12.34 4.02 6.50
N ASN A 51 12.29 4.88 7.51
CA ASN A 51 12.43 4.52 8.93
C ASN A 51 11.14 4.02 9.61
N HIS A 52 9.99 3.97 8.92
CA HIS A 52 8.68 3.64 9.50
C HIS A 52 8.04 2.34 8.95
N PHE A 53 8.77 1.54 8.18
CA PHE A 53 8.23 0.35 7.52
C PHE A 53 7.84 -0.79 8.48
N THR A 54 8.46 -0.87 9.66
CA THR A 54 8.31 -2.01 10.58
C THR A 54 6.92 -2.10 11.23
N THR A 55 6.20 -0.99 11.37
CA THR A 55 4.88 -0.96 12.03
C THR A 55 3.77 -1.57 11.17
N LEU A 56 3.81 -1.36 9.85
CA LEU A 56 2.79 -1.89 8.92
C LEU A 56 2.85 -3.41 8.81
N SER A 57 4.07 -3.96 8.76
CA SER A 57 4.33 -5.40 8.60
C SER A 57 3.78 -6.26 9.75
N ALA A 58 3.48 -5.66 10.89
CA ALA A 58 2.98 -6.35 12.09
C ALA A 58 1.44 -6.40 12.18
N HIS A 59 0.70 -5.80 11.23
CA HIS A 59 -0.75 -5.72 11.32
C HIS A 59 -1.40 -7.11 11.09
N PRO A 60 -2.28 -7.59 11.98
CA PRO A 60 -2.79 -8.98 11.95
C PRO A 60 -3.60 -9.32 10.69
N HIS A 61 -4.21 -8.29 10.10
CA HIS A 61 -5.00 -8.39 8.87
C HIS A 61 -4.20 -8.10 7.59
N LEU A 62 -2.91 -7.80 7.70
CA LEU A 62 -2.07 -7.59 6.53
C LEU A 62 -1.98 -8.90 5.74
N ASP A 63 -2.14 -8.79 4.43
CA ASP A 63 -1.84 -9.87 3.50
C ASP A 63 -0.40 -9.71 3.01
N PHE A 64 -0.11 -8.60 2.33
CA PHE A 64 1.24 -8.24 1.90
C PHE A 64 1.40 -6.72 1.68
N ILE A 65 2.65 -6.28 1.64
CA ILE A 65 3.03 -4.92 1.23
C ILE A 65 3.88 -5.05 -0.03
N GLU A 66 3.48 -4.36 -1.08
CA GLU A 66 4.23 -4.28 -2.33
C GLU A 66 4.89 -2.91 -2.42
N ALA A 67 6.18 -2.85 -2.74
CA ALA A 67 6.81 -1.59 -3.14
C ALA A 67 6.20 -1.16 -4.48
N ASP A 68 5.70 0.07 -4.56
CA ASP A 68 5.09 0.61 -5.77
C ASP A 68 6.15 0.67 -6.88
N GLY A 69 6.15 -0.36 -7.72
CA GLY A 69 7.11 -0.56 -8.79
C GLY A 69 6.58 0.06 -10.09
N THR A 70 7.45 0.73 -10.84
CA THR A 70 7.09 1.21 -12.17
C THR A 70 6.83 0.04 -13.11
N VAL A 71 5.57 -0.24 -13.43
CA VAL A 71 5.22 -1.17 -14.51
C VAL A 71 5.49 -0.50 -15.86
N SER A 72 6.48 -1.01 -16.60
CA SER A 72 6.79 -0.54 -17.96
C SER A 72 6.03 -1.39 -18.97
N ILE A 73 5.10 -0.79 -19.72
CA ILE A 73 4.43 -1.47 -20.84
C ILE A 73 5.42 -1.53 -22.01
N ALA A 74 6.09 -2.68 -22.17
CA ALA A 74 6.85 -2.96 -23.39
C ALA A 74 5.88 -3.22 -24.53
N ALA A 75 5.47 -2.17 -25.25
CA ALA A 75 4.72 -2.31 -26.49
C ALA A 75 5.62 -2.98 -27.55
N LYS A 76 5.59 -4.32 -27.64
CA LYS A 76 6.10 -5.02 -28.82
C LYS A 76 5.21 -4.63 -30.00
N LYS A 77 5.70 -3.73 -30.85
CA LYS A 77 5.13 -3.48 -32.18
C LYS A 77 5.12 -4.82 -32.93
N PHE A 78 3.96 -5.45 -33.04
CA PHE A 78 3.72 -6.41 -34.12
C PHE A 78 3.61 -5.61 -35.41
N VAL A 79 4.74 -5.39 -36.08
CA VAL A 79 4.72 -5.01 -37.50
C VAL A 79 4.61 -6.32 -38.27
N LYS A 80 3.51 -6.42 -39.01
CA LYS A 80 3.14 -7.55 -39.87
C LYS A 80 4.01 -7.59 -41.12
#